data_AF-A0A2A2ELK8-F1
#
_entry.id   AF-A0A2A2ELK8-F1
#
_cell.length_a   1.000
_cell.length_b   1.000
_cell.length_c   1.000
_cell.angle_alpha   90.00
_cell.angle_beta   90.00
_cell.angle_gamma   90.00
#
_symmetry.space_group_name_H-M   'P 1'
#
loop_
_entity.id
_entity.type
_entity.pdbx_description
1 polymer ?
#
loop_
_entity_poly.entity_id
_entity_poly.type
_entity_poly.pdbx_seq_one_letter_code
_entity_poly.pdbx_strand_id
1 'polypeptide(L)'
;MATSTVSASVDATTKAIANARIREAGTTPNQVIRDLWAHIADTGEIPAYDASESRRSRKLIALKKLESLRAQTPSGTALAAMSDDEVRETLRNRHA
;
A
#
# COMPACT_ATOMS: atom_id res chain seq x y z
N MET A 1 14.49 -15.70 30.37
CA MET A 1 13.84 -14.64 29.56
C MET A 1 13.20 -13.65 30.52
N ALA A 2 13.62 -12.39 30.49
CA ALA A 2 12.94 -11.34 31.25
C ALA A 2 11.71 -10.90 30.44
N THR A 3 10.53 -10.96 31.05
CA THR A 3 9.28 -10.46 30.45
C THR A 3 8.96 -9.10 31.04
N SER A 4 8.71 -8.11 30.18
CA SER A 4 8.30 -6.78 30.58
C SER A 4 6.86 -6.51 30.12
N THR A 5 6.10 -5.76 30.91
CA THR A 5 4.75 -5.33 30.54
C THR A 5 4.80 -3.92 29.95
N VAL A 6 4.17 -3.72 28.79
CA VAL A 6 4.01 -2.40 28.16
C VAL A 6 2.57 -1.96 28.30
N SER A 7 2.36 -0.74 28.77
CA SER A 7 1.03 -0.11 28.87
C SER A 7 1.04 1.22 28.12
N ALA A 8 0.00 1.44 27.32
CA ALA A 8 -0.16 2.66 26.54
C ALA A 8 -1.62 3.09 26.54
N SER A 9 -1.85 4.41 26.55
CA SER A 9 -3.18 4.99 26.36
C SER A 9 -3.43 5.19 24.87
N VAL A 10 -4.58 4.71 24.39
CA VAL A 10 -5.02 4.88 23.01
C VAL A 10 -6.50 5.21 23.04
N ASP A 11 -6.92 6.12 22.15
CA ASP A 11 -8.33 6.42 21.93
C ASP A 11 -9.15 5.15 21.65
N ALA A 12 -10.33 5.05 22.28
CA ALA A 12 -11.15 3.84 22.23
C ALA A 12 -11.64 3.51 20.81
N THR A 13 -11.99 4.54 20.04
CA THR A 13 -12.46 4.40 18.66
C THR A 13 -11.32 3.89 17.77
N THR A 14 -10.15 4.48 17.91
CA THR A 14 -8.92 4.10 17.19
C THR A 14 -8.55 2.65 17.50
N LYS A 15 -8.57 2.25 18.78
CA LYS A 15 -8.33 0.87 19.22
C LYS A 15 -9.31 -0.12 18.59
N ALA A 16 -10.60 0.22 18.54
CA ALA A 16 -11.62 -0.66 17.97
C ALA A 16 -11.39 -0.89 16.47
N ILE A 17 -11.15 0.20 15.72
CA ILE A 17 -10.88 0.15 14.28
C ILE A 17 -9.61 -0.65 13.99
N ALA A 18 -8.51 -0.34 14.68
CA ALA A 18 -7.24 -1.05 14.49
C ALA A 18 -7.38 -2.54 14.79
N ASN A 19 -8.05 -2.91 15.89
CA ASN A 19 -8.26 -4.32 16.25
C ASN A 19 -9.09 -5.08 15.22
N ALA A 20 -10.08 -4.45 14.59
CA ALA A 20 -10.84 -5.08 13.51
C ALA A 20 -9.94 -5.40 12.32
N ARG A 21 -9.15 -4.43 11.85
CA ARG A 21 -8.22 -4.60 10.72
C ARG A 21 -7.11 -5.62 11.00
N ILE A 22 -6.55 -5.59 12.21
CA ILE A 22 -5.54 -6.56 12.66
C ILE A 22 -6.11 -7.98 12.63
N ARG A 23 -7.36 -8.16 13.10
CA ARG A 23 -8.04 -9.46 13.05
C ARG A 23 -8.32 -9.93 11.63
N GLU A 24 -8.76 -9.03 10.75
CA GLU A 24 -8.96 -9.33 9.32
C GLU A 24 -7.66 -9.83 8.66
N ALA A 25 -6.51 -9.30 9.07
CA ALA A 25 -5.19 -9.73 8.62
C ALA A 25 -4.69 -11.04 9.28
N GLY A 26 -5.49 -11.67 10.15
CA GLY A 26 -5.14 -12.92 10.82
C GLY A 26 -4.06 -12.79 11.91
N THR A 27 -3.80 -11.57 12.40
CA THR A 27 -2.79 -11.31 13.43
C THR A 27 -3.42 -10.80 14.73
N THR A 28 -2.60 -10.58 15.76
CA THR A 28 -3.05 -10.04 17.05
C THR A 28 -2.37 -8.71 17.35
N PRO A 29 -2.98 -7.82 18.15
CA PRO A 29 -2.36 -6.56 18.51
C PRO A 29 -1.00 -6.73 19.19
N ASN A 30 -0.87 -7.76 20.05
CA ASN A 30 0.39 -8.07 20.72
C ASN A 30 1.48 -8.52 19.73
N GLN A 31 1.11 -9.30 18.71
CA GLN A 31 2.04 -9.69 17.65
C GLN A 31 2.54 -8.46 16.91
N VAL A 32 1.63 -7.58 16.48
CA VAL A 32 1.98 -6.35 15.76
C VAL A 32 2.91 -5.45 16.58
N ILE A 33 2.61 -5.25 17.87
CA ILE A 33 3.46 -4.45 18.76
C ILE A 33 4.84 -5.10 18.90
N ARG A 34 4.90 -6.41 19.10
CA ARG A 34 6.16 -7.13 19.24
C ARG A 34 7.02 -7.02 17.98
N ASP A 35 6.41 -7.20 16.81
CA ASP A 35 7.13 -7.15 15.53
C ASP A 35 7.63 -5.73 15.23
N LEU A 36 6.84 -4.71 15.57
CA LEU A 36 7.26 -3.31 15.48
C LEU A 36 8.47 -3.03 16.37
N TRP A 37 8.43 -3.46 17.63
CA TRP A 37 9.55 -3.26 18.56
C TRP A 37 10.79 -4.03 18.14
N ALA A 38 10.63 -5.24 17.60
CA ALA A 38 11.73 -6.01 17.04
C ALA A 38 12.36 -5.29 15.83
N HIS A 39 11.54 -4.72 14.95
CA HIS A 39 12.03 -3.93 13.83
C HIS A 39 12.82 -2.71 14.30
N ILE A 40 12.29 -1.92 15.24
CA ILE A 40 12.98 -0.74 15.78
C ILE A 40 14.29 -1.15 16.47
N ALA A 41 14.31 -2.27 17.18
CA ALA A 41 15.52 -2.76 17.84
C ALA A 41 16.61 -3.21 16.84
N ASP A 42 16.21 -3.74 15.69
CA ASP A 42 17.12 -4.22 14.64
C ASP A 42 17.64 -3.07 13.76
N THR A 43 16.77 -2.15 13.36
CA THR A 43 17.13 -1.08 12.40
C THR A 43 17.48 0.24 13.07
N GLY A 44 17.01 0.48 14.30
CA GLY A 44 17.06 1.80 14.95
C GLY A 44 16.08 2.81 14.36
N GLU A 45 15.21 2.41 13.43
CA GLU A 45 14.31 3.29 12.69
C GLU A 45 12.84 3.05 13.05
N ILE A 46 12.05 4.13 13.09
CA ILE A 46 10.60 4.05 13.25
C ILE A 46 9.98 3.96 11.85
N PRO A 47 9.20 2.90 11.53
CA PRO A 47 8.56 2.78 10.22
C PRO A 47 7.66 3.98 9.92
N ALA A 48 7.83 4.56 8.74
CA ALA A 48 6.95 5.63 8.27
C ALA A 48 5.60 5.03 7.82
N TYR A 49 4.50 5.54 8.40
CA TYR A 49 3.12 5.14 8.06
C TYR A 49 2.36 6.26 7.34
N ASP A 50 3.08 7.04 6.55
CA ASP A 50 2.49 8.16 5.84
C ASP A 50 1.47 7.65 4.78
N ALA A 51 0.34 8.35 4.66
CA ALA A 51 -0.70 8.01 3.68
C ALA A 51 -0.31 8.41 2.25
N SER A 52 0.74 9.21 2.06
CA SER A 52 1.18 9.76 0.78
C SER A 52 2.00 8.74 -0.04
N GLU A 53 2.81 7.92 0.61
CA GLU A 53 3.51 6.76 0.08
C GLU A 53 2.51 5.70 -0.37
N SER A 54 1.37 5.54 0.31
CA SER A 54 0.30 4.66 -0.15
C SER A 54 -0.32 5.12 -1.49
N ARG A 55 -0.38 6.44 -1.76
CA ARG A 55 -0.84 6.97 -3.05
C ARG A 55 0.26 6.88 -4.11
N ARG A 56 1.50 7.19 -3.74
CA ARG A 56 2.66 7.08 -4.63
C ARG A 56 2.87 5.62 -5.06
N SER A 57 2.77 4.67 -4.14
CA SER A 57 2.88 3.23 -4.41
C SER A 57 1.72 2.72 -5.28
N ARG A 58 0.46 3.11 -5.01
CA ARG A 58 -0.68 2.76 -5.89
C ARG A 58 -0.52 3.32 -7.30
N LYS A 59 -0.06 4.56 -7.46
CA LYS A 59 0.22 5.16 -8.79
C LYS A 59 1.32 4.38 -9.51
N LEU A 60 2.39 4.02 -8.80
CA LEU A 60 3.53 3.28 -9.36
C LEU A 60 3.14 1.84 -9.75
N ILE A 61 2.30 1.18 -8.96
CA ILE A 61 1.70 -0.13 -9.28
C ILE A 61 0.78 -0.03 -10.51
N ALA A 62 -0.03 1.03 -10.60
CA ALA A 62 -0.90 1.25 -11.75
C ALA A 62 -0.09 1.50 -13.05
N LEU A 63 1.01 2.25 -12.97
CA LEU A 63 1.93 2.45 -14.10
C LEU A 63 2.59 1.14 -14.53
N LYS A 64 3.13 0.35 -13.60
CA LYS A 64 3.70 -0.97 -13.91
C LYS A 64 2.66 -1.92 -14.54
N LYS A 65 1.41 -1.84 -14.09
CA LYS A 65 0.32 -2.63 -14.68
C LYS A 65 0.03 -2.18 -16.12
N LEU A 66 -0.01 -0.89 -16.40
CA LEU A 66 -0.19 -0.37 -17.77
C LEU A 66 0.96 -0.79 -18.70
N GLU A 67 2.21 -0.68 -18.25
CA GLU A 67 3.37 -1.15 -19.02
C GLU A 67 3.27 -2.65 -19.34
N SER A 68 2.85 -3.47 -18.36
CA SER A 68 2.66 -4.90 -18.57
C SER A 68 1.54 -5.22 -19.58
N LEU A 69 0.46 -4.43 -19.60
CA LEU A 69 -0.63 -4.57 -20.55
C LEU A 69 -0.21 -4.14 -21.95
N ARG A 70 0.57 -3.06 -22.07
CA ARG A 70 1.17 -2.62 -23.33
C ARG A 70 2.08 -3.70 -23.91
N ALA A 71 2.94 -4.31 -23.09
CA ALA A 71 3.84 -5.38 -23.53
C ALA A 71 3.09 -6.65 -24.00
N GLN A 72 1.89 -6.90 -23.46
CA GLN A 72 1.02 -8.01 -23.88
C GLN A 72 0.12 -7.66 -25.06
N THR A 73 0.08 -6.39 -25.48
CA THR A 73 -0.76 -5.96 -26.59
C THR A 73 -0.07 -6.34 -27.91
N PRO A 74 -0.76 -7.06 -28.82
CA PRO A 74 -0.20 -7.42 -30.12
C PRO A 74 0.26 -6.17 -30.87
N SER A 75 1.50 -6.21 -31.38
CA SER A 75 2.07 -5.17 -32.24
C SER A 75 1.26 -5.09 -33.53
N GLY A 76 0.48 -4.01 -33.67
CA GLY A 76 -0.44 -3.80 -34.80
C GLY A 76 -1.78 -3.17 -34.41
N THR A 77 -2.09 -3.07 -33.12
CA THR A 77 -3.25 -2.28 -32.65
C THR A 77 -2.91 -0.79 -32.58
N ALA A 78 -3.88 0.09 -32.85
CA ALA A 78 -3.67 1.54 -32.76
C ALA A 78 -3.12 1.99 -31.38
N LEU A 79 -3.51 1.27 -30.32
CA LEU A 79 -3.05 1.51 -28.95
C LEU A 79 -1.57 1.19 -28.73
N ALA A 80 -0.96 0.31 -29.53
CA ALA A 80 0.45 -0.08 -29.40
C ALA A 80 1.40 1.02 -29.92
N ALA A 81 0.93 1.86 -30.84
CA ALA A 81 1.71 2.97 -31.43
C ALA A 81 1.53 4.30 -30.69
N MET A 82 0.61 4.36 -29.72
CA MET A 82 0.25 5.60 -29.01
C MET A 82 1.09 5.81 -27.76
N SER A 83 1.47 7.06 -27.52
CA SER A 83 2.05 7.49 -26.25
C SER A 83 1.02 7.42 -25.12
N ASP A 84 1.50 7.34 -23.87
CA ASP A 84 0.63 7.22 -22.69
C ASP A 84 -0.36 8.40 -22.56
N ASP A 85 0.06 9.60 -22.99
CA ASP A 85 -0.77 10.80 -22.99
C ASP A 85 -1.91 10.72 -24.03
N GLU A 86 -1.65 10.13 -25.20
CA GLU A 86 -2.66 9.94 -26.25
C GLU A 86 -3.69 8.86 -25.88
N VAL A 87 -3.26 7.78 -25.23
CA VAL A 87 -4.19 6.76 -24.69
C VAL A 87 -5.09 7.37 -23.62
N ARG A 88 -4.53 8.23 -22.76
CA ARG A 88 -5.29 8.88 -21.70
C ARG A 88 -6.34 9.84 -22.26
N GLU A 89 -6.00 10.61 -23.29
CA GLU A 89 -6.93 11.55 -23.92
C GLU A 89 -8.06 10.83 -24.67
N THR A 90 -7.76 9.73 -25.38
CA THR A 90 -8.82 8.94 -26.05
C THR A 90 -9.79 8.27 -25.08
N LEU A 91 -9.31 7.79 -23.92
CA LEU A 91 -10.18 7.27 -22.86
C LEU A 91 -11.04 8.38 -22.24
N ARG A 92 -10.47 9.58 -22.07
CA ARG A 92 -11.21 10.74 -21.54
C ARG A 92 -12.35 11.16 -22.48
N ASN A 93 -12.09 11.15 -23.79
CA ASN A 93 -13.07 11.54 -24.82
C ASN A 93 -14.13 10.47 -25.09
N ARG A 94 -13.91 9.21 -24.68
CA ARG A 94 -14.91 8.12 -24.79
C ARG A 94 -15.89 8.06 -23.61
N HIS A 95 -15.51 8.62 -22.47
CA HIS A 95 -16.31 8.66 -21.24
C HIS A 95 -16.91 10.04 -20.93
N ALA A 96 -16.81 10.98 -21.87
CA ALA A 96 -17.57 12.24 -21.87
C ALA A 96 -18.90 12.04 -22.60
#